data_AF-A0A084Y6I5-F1
#
_entry.id   AF-A0A084Y6I5-F1
#
_cell.length_a   1.000
_cell.length_b   1.000
_cell.length_c   1.000
_cell.angle_alpha   90.00
_cell.angle_beta   90.00
_cell.angle_gamma   90.00
#
_symmetry.space_group_name_H-M   'P 1'
#
loop_
_entity.id
_entity.type
_entity.pdbx_description
1 polymer ?
#
loop_
_entity_poly.entity_id
_entity_poly.type
_entity_poly.pdbx_seq_one_letter_code
_entity_poly.pdbx_strand_id
1 'polypeptide(L)'
;MIVPDGVLFGSSTAHKQLRRMLVEDQKLDAVVKLPGGVFKPYAGVSTAILLFTKTNSGGTDQVWFYDVAADGWSLDDKRTPLLPEDKLGPVPRSALDGEEHGKNNLPDVLARWAERNGAERERPRTAQSFCVPKADIAAQGYDLSLNRYKEVVHEAVEHRAPKEILADLAKLEEEIQRGMRELEGMLG
;
A
#
# COMPACT_ATOMS: atom_id res chain seq x y z
N MET A 1 -10.16 -9.86 -12.12
CA MET A 1 -9.62 -11.14 -11.62
C MET A 1 -8.87 -10.88 -10.32
N ILE A 2 -9.11 -11.67 -9.27
CA ILE A 2 -8.40 -11.52 -7.98
C ILE A 2 -7.24 -12.50 -7.95
N VAL A 3 -6.04 -12.02 -7.62
CA VAL A 3 -4.82 -12.84 -7.53
C VAL A 3 -4.04 -12.54 -6.26
N PRO A 4 -3.26 -13.50 -5.72
CA PRO A 4 -2.27 -13.19 -4.70
C PRO A 4 -1.19 -12.26 -5.24
N ASP A 5 -0.65 -11.41 -4.36
CA ASP A 5 0.42 -10.44 -4.69
C ASP A 5 1.63 -11.10 -5.36
N GLY A 6 1.95 -12.35 -4.99
CA GLY A 6 3.05 -13.11 -5.60
C GLY A 6 2.94 -13.29 -7.11
N VAL A 7 1.74 -13.20 -7.70
CA VAL A 7 1.56 -13.24 -9.16
C VAL A 7 2.08 -11.95 -9.81
N LEU A 8 2.05 -10.82 -9.10
CA LEU A 8 2.44 -9.50 -9.61
C LEU A 8 3.96 -9.30 -9.72
N PHE A 9 4.75 -9.97 -8.89
CA PHE A 9 6.21 -9.80 -8.87
C PHE A 9 6.98 -11.13 -8.88
N GLY A 10 6.29 -12.27 -8.80
CA GLY A 10 6.91 -13.59 -8.74
C GLY A 10 7.91 -13.81 -9.86
N SER A 11 9.04 -14.43 -9.52
CA SER A 11 10.20 -14.59 -10.40
C SER A 11 10.12 -15.80 -11.33
N SER A 12 9.14 -16.70 -11.11
CA SER A 12 8.94 -17.90 -11.93
C SER A 12 8.64 -17.53 -13.39
N THR A 13 9.06 -18.39 -14.31
CA THR A 13 8.83 -18.20 -15.75
C THR A 13 7.34 -18.02 -16.07
N ALA A 14 6.47 -18.82 -15.44
CA ALA A 14 5.03 -18.73 -15.61
C ALA A 14 4.47 -17.36 -15.16
N HIS A 15 4.89 -16.85 -14.01
CA HIS A 15 4.45 -15.53 -13.54
C HIS A 15 4.92 -14.40 -14.47
N LYS A 16 6.18 -14.44 -14.91
CA LYS A 16 6.73 -13.45 -15.85
C LYS A 16 5.99 -13.47 -17.19
N GLN A 17 5.75 -14.66 -17.75
CA GLN A 17 5.02 -14.82 -19.00
C GLN A 17 3.58 -14.34 -18.90
N LEU A 18 2.88 -14.67 -17.80
CA LEU A 18 1.52 -14.20 -17.56
C LEU A 18 1.44 -12.67 -17.52
N ARG A 19 2.31 -12.01 -16.76
CA ARG A 19 2.32 -10.54 -16.68
C ARG A 19 2.64 -9.88 -18.01
N ARG A 20 3.61 -10.43 -18.74
CA ARG A 20 3.91 -9.99 -20.10
C ARG A 20 2.71 -10.15 -21.01
N MET A 21 2.04 -11.30 -21.00
CA MET A 21 0.84 -11.54 -21.83
C MET A 21 -0.28 -10.54 -21.52
N LEU A 22 -0.52 -10.23 -20.24
CA LEU A 22 -1.53 -9.25 -19.83
C LEU A 22 -1.24 -7.84 -20.38
N VAL A 23 0.04 -7.45 -20.42
CA VAL A 23 0.47 -6.11 -20.85
C VAL A 23 0.64 -6.01 -22.37
N GLU A 24 1.18 -7.05 -23.00
CA GLU A 24 1.53 -7.06 -24.43
C GLU A 24 0.37 -7.52 -25.31
N ASP A 25 -0.28 -8.63 -24.96
CA ASP A 25 -1.26 -9.30 -25.82
C ASP A 25 -2.70 -8.94 -25.47
N GLN A 26 -2.91 -8.43 -24.26
CA GLN A 26 -4.21 -7.99 -23.76
C GLN A 26 -4.18 -6.50 -23.44
N LYS A 27 -5.33 -5.96 -23.05
CA LYS A 27 -5.44 -4.60 -22.54
C LYS A 27 -5.57 -4.63 -21.02
N LEU A 28 -4.47 -4.48 -20.30
CA LEU A 28 -4.47 -4.32 -18.85
C LEU A 28 -4.81 -2.86 -18.52
N ASP A 29 -5.99 -2.64 -17.95
CA ASP A 29 -6.47 -1.30 -17.61
C ASP A 29 -6.08 -0.90 -16.17
N ALA A 30 -6.04 -1.86 -15.22
CA ALA A 30 -5.64 -1.57 -13.84
C ALA A 30 -5.16 -2.74 -12.98
N VAL A 31 -4.43 -2.36 -11.92
CA VAL A 31 -4.04 -3.18 -10.78
C VAL A 31 -4.46 -2.48 -9.48
N VAL A 32 -5.46 -3.02 -8.79
CA VAL A 32 -5.89 -2.52 -7.48
C VAL A 32 -5.31 -3.44 -6.40
N LYS A 33 -4.36 -2.94 -5.62
CA LYS A 33 -3.73 -3.66 -4.52
C LYS A 33 -4.64 -3.61 -3.30
N LEU A 34 -4.91 -4.77 -2.70
CA LEU A 34 -5.68 -4.94 -1.47
C LEU A 34 -4.74 -5.31 -0.31
N PRO A 35 -4.99 -4.80 0.90
CA PRO A 35 -4.16 -5.12 2.04
C PRO A 35 -4.37 -6.57 2.47
N GLY A 36 -3.35 -7.16 3.10
CA GLY A 36 -3.47 -8.47 3.71
C GLY A 36 -4.58 -8.47 4.77
N GLY A 37 -5.37 -9.54 4.83
CA GLY A 37 -6.48 -9.66 5.78
C GLY A 37 -7.86 -9.35 5.20
N VAL A 38 -7.97 -8.78 3.99
CA VAL A 38 -9.27 -8.57 3.30
C VAL A 38 -10.02 -9.88 3.05
N PHE A 39 -9.34 -11.01 3.01
CA PHE A 39 -9.97 -12.32 2.83
C PHE A 39 -9.90 -13.21 4.09
N LYS A 40 -9.57 -12.65 5.25
CA LYS A 40 -9.63 -13.39 6.52
C LYS A 40 -11.07 -13.75 6.88
N PRO A 41 -11.29 -14.90 7.53
CA PRO A 41 -10.28 -15.84 8.05
C PRO A 41 -9.72 -16.82 7.00
N TYR A 42 -10.18 -16.77 5.75
CA TYR A 42 -9.81 -17.74 4.71
C TYR A 42 -8.38 -17.56 4.18
N ALA A 43 -7.94 -16.30 4.02
CA ALA A 43 -6.60 -15.98 3.55
C ALA A 43 -6.09 -14.68 4.18
N GLY A 44 -4.87 -14.73 4.73
CA GLY A 44 -4.19 -13.57 5.33
C GLY A 44 -3.28 -12.81 4.37
N VAL A 45 -3.00 -13.35 3.18
CA VAL A 45 -2.07 -12.75 2.22
C VAL A 45 -2.65 -11.50 1.55
N SER A 46 -1.79 -10.56 1.18
CA SER A 46 -2.16 -9.46 0.29
C SER A 46 -2.52 -9.99 -1.09
N THR A 47 -3.46 -9.30 -1.73
CA THR A 47 -4.01 -9.69 -3.04
C THR A 47 -4.19 -8.46 -3.90
N ALA A 48 -4.41 -8.67 -5.19
CA ALA A 48 -4.74 -7.60 -6.11
C ALA A 48 -5.88 -7.98 -7.05
N ILE A 49 -6.61 -6.97 -7.48
CA ILE A 49 -7.61 -7.05 -8.53
C ILE A 49 -6.98 -6.56 -9.83
N LEU A 50 -6.89 -7.46 -10.80
CA LEU A 50 -6.51 -7.15 -12.17
C LEU A 50 -7.75 -6.86 -13.01
N LEU A 51 -7.82 -5.67 -13.59
CA LEU A 51 -8.86 -5.25 -14.54
C LEU A 51 -8.23 -5.22 -15.93
N PHE A 52 -8.69 -6.10 -16.82
CA PHE A 52 -8.20 -6.17 -18.18
C PHE A 52 -9.29 -6.60 -19.14
N THR A 53 -9.15 -6.19 -20.39
CA THR A 53 -9.99 -6.62 -21.50
C THR A 53 -9.21 -7.62 -22.34
N LYS A 54 -9.82 -8.77 -22.65
CA LYS A 54 -9.24 -9.73 -23.57
C LYS A 54 -9.36 -9.20 -25.00
N THR A 55 -8.24 -8.86 -25.61
CA THR A 55 -8.16 -8.32 -26.98
C THR A 55 -7.40 -9.25 -27.92
N ASN A 56 -6.42 -10.02 -27.40
CA ASN A 56 -5.46 -10.82 -28.18
C ASN A 56 -4.68 -10.01 -29.25
N SER A 57 -4.66 -8.70 -29.12
CA SER A 57 -3.97 -7.76 -30.02
C SER A 57 -3.27 -6.63 -29.26
N GLY A 58 -3.23 -6.73 -27.93
CA GLY A 58 -2.70 -5.69 -27.05
C GLY A 58 -3.68 -4.54 -26.84
N GLY A 59 -3.13 -3.32 -26.71
CA GLY A 59 -3.90 -2.11 -26.44
C GLY A 59 -3.67 -1.49 -25.06
N THR A 60 -2.77 -2.07 -24.25
CA THR A 60 -2.26 -1.43 -23.04
C THR A 60 -1.38 -0.24 -23.41
N ASP A 61 -1.75 0.94 -22.93
CA ASP A 61 -0.96 2.18 -23.05
C ASP A 61 -0.45 2.59 -21.66
N GLN A 62 -1.38 2.82 -20.74
CA GLN A 62 -1.09 3.06 -19.33
C GLN A 62 -1.89 2.11 -18.46
N VAL A 63 -1.32 1.71 -17.34
CA VAL A 63 -1.98 0.88 -16.33
C VAL A 63 -2.23 1.73 -15.10
N TRP A 64 -3.48 1.79 -14.65
CA TRP A 64 -3.86 2.51 -13.44
C TRP A 64 -3.62 1.65 -12.20
N PHE A 65 -2.90 2.20 -11.22
CA PHE A 65 -2.61 1.56 -9.95
C PHE A 65 -3.39 2.24 -8.83
N TYR A 66 -3.90 1.44 -7.89
CA TYR A 66 -4.53 1.95 -6.67
C TYR A 66 -4.11 1.11 -5.45
N ASP A 67 -3.72 1.79 -4.36
CA ASP A 67 -3.33 1.18 -3.07
C ASP A 67 -4.49 1.27 -2.06
N VAL A 68 -5.26 0.18 -1.92
CA VAL A 68 -6.30 0.09 -0.88
C VAL A 68 -5.61 -0.16 0.46
N ALA A 69 -5.89 0.70 1.43
CA ALA A 69 -5.43 0.56 2.82
C ALA A 69 -6.49 -0.11 3.70
N ALA A 70 -7.78 0.12 3.42
CA ALA A 70 -8.89 -0.46 4.18
C ALA A 70 -10.15 -0.64 3.30
N ASP A 71 -10.93 -1.69 3.60
CA ASP A 71 -12.14 -2.06 2.85
C ASP A 71 -13.45 -1.86 3.63
N GLY A 72 -13.39 -1.13 4.75
CA GLY A 72 -14.51 -0.91 5.67
C GLY A 72 -14.51 -1.86 6.87
N TRP A 73 -13.63 -2.86 6.90
CA TRP A 73 -13.60 -3.89 7.94
C TRP A 73 -12.20 -4.00 8.56
N SER A 74 -12.13 -4.48 9.80
CA SER A 74 -10.85 -4.85 10.41
C SER A 74 -10.17 -5.93 9.57
N LEU A 75 -8.84 -5.88 9.51
CA LEU A 75 -8.01 -6.85 8.77
C LEU A 75 -7.56 -8.03 9.65
N ASP A 76 -8.28 -8.26 10.75
CA ASP A 76 -8.14 -9.40 11.64
C ASP A 76 -9.16 -10.50 11.33
N ASP A 77 -9.08 -11.63 12.02
CA ASP A 77 -9.94 -12.79 11.73
C ASP A 77 -11.41 -12.54 12.06
N LYS A 78 -11.71 -11.53 12.87
CA LYS A 78 -13.08 -11.19 13.26
C LYS A 78 -13.81 -10.42 12.19
N ARG A 79 -13.10 -9.68 11.32
CA ARG A 79 -13.67 -8.80 10.28
C ARG A 79 -14.82 -7.99 10.86
N THR A 80 -14.50 -7.10 11.79
CA THR A 80 -15.47 -6.22 12.44
C THR A 80 -15.65 -4.95 11.61
N PRO A 81 -16.88 -4.44 11.39
CA PRO A 81 -17.08 -3.18 10.69
C PRO A 81 -16.34 -2.02 11.38
N LEU A 82 -15.67 -1.18 10.60
CA LEU A 82 -14.99 0.02 11.09
C LEU A 82 -15.86 1.27 10.97
N LEU A 83 -16.97 1.17 10.25
CA LEU A 83 -17.91 2.24 9.95
C LEU A 83 -19.36 1.74 10.10
N PRO A 84 -20.33 2.65 10.28
CA PRO A 84 -21.75 2.34 10.17
C PRO A 84 -22.11 1.69 8.83
N GLU A 85 -23.14 0.84 8.83
CA GLU A 85 -23.55 0.06 7.65
C GLU A 85 -23.88 0.91 6.41
N ASP A 86 -24.41 2.11 6.60
CA ASP A 86 -24.71 3.05 5.51
C ASP A 86 -23.45 3.66 4.86
N LYS A 87 -22.27 3.47 5.46
CA LYS A 87 -20.96 3.93 4.98
C LYS A 87 -20.02 2.80 4.52
N LEU A 88 -20.48 1.55 4.58
CA LEU A 88 -19.70 0.39 4.14
C LEU A 88 -19.87 0.09 2.65
N GLY A 89 -18.90 -0.66 2.12
CA GLY A 89 -18.90 -1.12 0.73
C GLY A 89 -18.46 -0.05 -0.27
N PRO A 90 -18.53 -0.38 -1.58
CA PRO A 90 -18.05 0.50 -2.65
C PRO A 90 -19.02 1.62 -3.03
N VAL A 91 -20.30 1.52 -2.67
CA VAL A 91 -21.34 2.51 -2.97
C VAL A 91 -22.13 2.79 -1.68
N PRO A 92 -21.56 3.55 -0.73
CA PRO A 92 -22.23 3.86 0.51
C PRO A 92 -23.43 4.79 0.29
N ARG A 93 -24.41 4.71 1.18
CA ARG A 93 -25.58 5.61 1.20
C ARG A 93 -25.23 7.00 1.70
N SER A 94 -24.20 7.11 2.52
CA SER A 94 -23.68 8.36 3.07
C SER A 94 -22.25 8.60 2.59
N ALA A 95 -21.91 9.84 2.27
CA ALA A 95 -20.54 10.20 1.89
C ALA A 95 -19.57 9.98 3.06
N LEU A 96 -18.35 9.57 2.72
CA LEU A 96 -17.24 9.43 3.65
C LEU A 96 -16.48 10.76 3.73
N ASP A 97 -16.07 11.14 4.93
CA ASP A 97 -15.07 12.20 5.11
C ASP A 97 -13.63 11.67 4.97
N GLY A 98 -12.64 12.54 5.24
CA GLY A 98 -11.22 12.17 5.12
C GLY A 98 -10.74 11.14 6.14
N GLU A 99 -11.28 11.15 7.37
CA GLU A 99 -10.94 10.15 8.39
C GLU A 99 -11.59 8.80 8.05
N GLU A 100 -12.85 8.85 7.60
CA GLU A 100 -13.62 7.67 7.22
C GLU A 100 -13.10 7.02 5.93
N HIS A 101 -12.56 7.81 4.99
CA HIS A 101 -11.81 7.28 3.84
C HIS A 101 -10.65 6.40 4.30
N GLY A 102 -9.95 6.76 5.38
CA GLY A 102 -8.91 5.92 5.98
C GLY A 102 -9.39 4.54 6.45
N LYS A 103 -10.71 4.36 6.63
CA LYS A 103 -11.36 3.12 7.07
C LYS A 103 -12.06 2.37 5.92
N ASN A 104 -12.42 3.03 4.83
CA ASN A 104 -13.00 2.42 3.63
C ASN A 104 -12.61 3.17 2.36
N ASN A 105 -11.69 2.60 1.57
CA ASN A 105 -11.25 3.20 0.30
C ASN A 105 -12.09 2.77 -0.91
N LEU A 106 -12.97 1.78 -0.78
CA LEU A 106 -13.69 1.21 -1.93
C LEU A 106 -14.50 2.25 -2.73
N PRO A 107 -15.14 3.25 -2.10
CA PRO A 107 -15.86 4.30 -2.84
C PRO A 107 -14.92 5.20 -3.65
N ASP A 108 -13.75 5.54 -3.11
CA ASP A 108 -12.74 6.35 -3.81
C ASP A 108 -12.12 5.57 -4.98
N VAL A 109 -11.87 4.26 -4.82
CA VAL A 109 -11.45 3.37 -5.92
C VAL A 109 -12.44 3.47 -7.09
N LEU A 110 -13.74 3.36 -6.81
CA LEU A 110 -14.77 3.38 -7.85
C LEU A 110 -14.89 4.77 -8.51
N ALA A 111 -14.87 5.83 -7.71
CA ALA A 111 -14.93 7.20 -8.20
C ALA A 111 -13.74 7.52 -9.13
N ARG A 112 -12.52 7.19 -8.70
CA ARG A 112 -11.30 7.44 -9.48
C ARG A 112 -11.15 6.54 -10.69
N TRP A 113 -11.65 5.31 -10.61
CA TRP A 113 -11.68 4.42 -11.76
C TRP A 113 -12.42 5.03 -12.97
N ALA A 114 -13.46 5.83 -12.73
CA ALA A 114 -14.14 6.56 -13.79
C ALA A 114 -13.22 7.60 -14.47
N GLU A 115 -12.34 8.23 -13.69
CA GLU A 115 -11.40 9.28 -14.11
C GLU A 115 -10.03 8.75 -14.59
N ARG A 116 -9.84 7.43 -14.67
CA ARG A 116 -8.54 6.79 -15.01
C ARG A 116 -7.92 7.26 -16.34
N ASN A 117 -8.75 7.70 -17.29
CA ASN A 117 -8.31 8.20 -18.59
C ASN A 117 -8.17 9.73 -18.65
N GLY A 118 -8.57 10.43 -17.60
CA GLY A 118 -8.48 11.88 -17.45
C GLY A 118 -7.49 12.25 -16.35
N ALA A 119 -8.00 12.89 -15.29
CA ALA A 119 -7.18 13.49 -14.22
C ALA A 119 -6.24 12.52 -13.51
N GLU A 120 -6.56 11.22 -13.46
CA GLU A 120 -5.67 10.22 -12.84
C GLU A 120 -4.33 10.05 -13.56
N ARG A 121 -4.23 10.40 -14.85
CA ARG A 121 -2.98 10.34 -15.62
C ARG A 121 -1.95 11.38 -15.18
N GLU A 122 -2.40 12.46 -14.55
CA GLU A 122 -1.56 13.56 -14.08
C GLU A 122 -1.18 13.41 -12.60
N ARG A 123 -1.70 12.38 -11.92
CA ARG A 123 -1.44 12.18 -10.49
C ARG A 123 0.00 11.75 -10.24
N PRO A 124 0.64 12.30 -9.20
CA PRO A 124 2.00 11.93 -8.86
C PRO A 124 2.05 10.51 -8.30
N ARG A 125 3.20 9.85 -8.46
CA ARG A 125 3.47 8.49 -7.94
C ARG A 125 3.53 8.40 -6.41
N THR A 126 3.46 9.53 -5.73
CA THR A 126 3.32 9.64 -4.27
C THR A 126 1.86 9.49 -3.81
N ALA A 127 0.89 9.62 -4.72
CA ALA A 127 -0.52 9.52 -4.42
C ALA A 127 -0.98 8.06 -4.20
N GLN A 128 -2.18 7.91 -3.64
CA GLN A 128 -2.81 6.60 -3.44
C GLN A 128 -3.13 5.88 -4.76
N SER A 129 -3.33 6.65 -5.84
CA SER A 129 -3.56 6.16 -7.19
C SER A 129 -2.80 6.99 -8.21
N PHE A 130 -2.30 6.33 -9.25
CA PHE A 130 -1.53 6.93 -10.34
C PHE A 130 -1.48 5.99 -11.55
N CYS A 131 -1.17 6.54 -12.73
CA CYS A 131 -0.97 5.76 -13.95
C CYS A 131 0.52 5.50 -14.21
N VAL A 132 0.83 4.31 -14.72
CA VAL A 132 2.19 3.94 -15.14
C VAL A 132 2.17 3.60 -16.63
N PRO A 133 3.03 4.23 -17.45
CA PRO A 133 3.16 3.88 -18.86
C PRO A 133 3.62 2.42 -19.06
N LYS A 134 3.12 1.78 -20.12
CA LYS A 134 3.55 0.42 -20.51
C LYS A 134 5.07 0.30 -20.65
N ALA A 135 5.73 1.33 -21.18
CA ALA A 135 7.18 1.33 -21.36
C ALA A 135 7.94 1.17 -20.03
N ASP A 136 7.49 1.86 -18.98
CA ASP A 136 8.06 1.76 -17.64
C ASP A 136 7.84 0.37 -17.05
N ILE A 137 6.67 -0.22 -17.27
CA ILE A 137 6.35 -1.59 -16.84
C ILE A 137 7.27 -2.60 -17.53
N ALA A 138 7.46 -2.45 -18.84
CA ALA A 138 8.37 -3.30 -19.60
C ALA A 138 9.83 -3.15 -19.12
N ALA A 139 10.27 -1.92 -18.82
CA ALA A 139 11.60 -1.62 -18.28
C ALA A 139 11.83 -2.26 -16.90
N GLN A 140 10.78 -2.39 -16.09
CA GLN A 140 10.81 -3.09 -14.79
C GLN A 140 10.57 -4.60 -14.91
N GLY A 141 10.72 -5.18 -16.11
CA GLY A 141 10.59 -6.62 -16.33
C GLY A 141 9.16 -7.14 -16.11
N TYR A 142 8.16 -6.30 -16.41
CA TYR A 142 6.74 -6.58 -16.20
C TYR A 142 6.37 -6.86 -14.74
N ASP A 143 7.10 -6.27 -13.77
CA ASP A 143 6.69 -6.25 -12.37
C ASP A 143 5.42 -5.40 -12.23
N LEU A 144 4.32 -6.00 -11.80
CA LEU A 144 3.03 -5.31 -11.61
C LEU A 144 2.77 -4.99 -10.14
N SER A 145 3.79 -5.01 -9.27
CA SER A 145 3.60 -4.57 -7.89
C SER A 145 3.52 -3.05 -7.82
N LEU A 146 2.50 -2.54 -7.14
CA LEU A 146 2.31 -1.09 -6.98
C LEU A 146 3.53 -0.42 -6.35
N ASN A 147 4.15 -1.08 -5.37
CA ASN A 147 5.32 -0.57 -4.64
C ASN A 147 6.56 -0.39 -5.53
N ARG A 148 6.63 -1.03 -6.70
CA ARG A 148 7.72 -0.82 -7.67
C ARG A 148 7.72 0.61 -8.22
N TYR A 149 6.54 1.22 -8.33
CA TYR A 149 6.33 2.50 -8.99
C TYR A 149 5.96 3.62 -8.01
N LYS A 150 5.54 3.27 -6.79
CA LYS A 150 5.19 4.25 -5.76
C LYS A 150 6.43 4.99 -5.29
N GLU A 151 6.38 6.31 -5.31
CA GLU A 151 7.42 7.17 -4.74
C GLU A 151 7.13 7.42 -3.27
N VAL A 152 8.06 7.06 -2.40
CA VAL A 152 7.96 7.35 -0.97
C VAL A 152 8.71 8.66 -0.71
N VAL A 153 7.97 9.72 -0.37
CA VAL A 153 8.57 10.96 0.13
C VAL A 153 9.06 10.68 1.53
N HIS A 154 10.37 10.45 1.68
CA HIS A 154 10.98 10.45 3.00
C HIS A 154 11.12 11.90 3.44
N GLU A 155 10.30 12.33 4.39
CA GLU A 155 10.68 13.49 5.20
C GLU A 155 11.99 13.13 5.89
N ALA A 156 13.00 13.98 5.73
CA ALA A 156 14.23 13.85 6.49
C ALA A 156 13.84 14.01 7.97
N VAL A 157 13.71 12.89 8.69
CA VAL A 157 13.58 12.92 10.13
C VAL A 157 14.90 13.49 10.62
N GLU A 158 14.89 14.73 11.10
CA GLU A 158 16.03 15.30 11.81
C GLU A 158 16.27 14.45 13.05
N HIS A 159 17.18 13.49 12.93
CA HIS A 159 17.68 12.74 14.06
C HIS A 159 18.64 13.64 14.84
N ARG A 160 18.53 13.58 16.17
CA ARG A 160 19.55 14.14 17.06
C ARG A 160 20.91 13.58 16.66
N ALA A 161 21.94 14.44 16.68
CA ALA A 161 23.28 14.00 16.34
C ALA A 161 23.72 12.88 17.31
N PRO A 162 24.42 11.82 16.85
CA PRO A 162 24.90 10.75 17.72
C PRO A 162 25.68 11.24 18.96
N LYS A 163 26.37 12.38 18.83
CA LYS A 163 27.09 13.03 19.95
C LYS A 163 26.15 13.53 21.05
N GLU A 164 24.98 14.03 20.71
CA GLU A 164 23.99 14.45 21.71
C GLU A 164 23.38 13.25 22.44
N ILE A 165 23.14 12.15 21.71
CA ILE A 165 22.67 10.89 22.32
C ILE A 165 23.71 10.34 23.30
N LEU A 166 25.00 10.37 22.91
CA LEU A 166 26.09 9.92 23.79
C LEU A 166 26.27 10.83 25.02
N ALA A 167 26.09 12.15 24.86
CA ALA A 167 26.16 13.10 25.98
C ALA A 167 25.04 12.86 27.00
N ASP A 168 23.81 12.61 26.53
CA ASP A 168 22.69 12.25 27.41
C ASP A 168 22.94 10.92 28.12
N LEU A 169 23.45 9.91 27.41
CA LEU A 169 23.75 8.59 27.98
C LEU A 169 24.77 8.70 29.13
N ALA A 170 25.85 9.48 28.93
CA ALA A 170 26.86 9.71 29.96
C ALA A 170 26.27 10.39 31.20
N LYS A 171 25.36 11.35 31.00
CA LYS A 171 24.66 12.02 32.11
C LYS A 171 23.76 11.06 32.89
N LEU A 172 23.00 10.20 32.20
CA LEU A 172 22.19 9.17 32.86
C LEU A 172 23.06 8.20 33.67
N GLU A 173 24.24 7.83 33.15
CA GLU A 173 25.16 6.95 33.86
C GLU A 173 25.70 7.60 35.15
N GLU A 174 26.02 8.89 35.13
CA GLU A 174 26.39 9.64 36.33
C GLU A 174 25.26 9.70 37.38
N GLU A 175 24.01 9.86 36.92
CA GLU A 175 22.83 9.85 37.80
C GLU A 175 22.63 8.46 38.44
N ILE A 176 22.76 7.38 37.67
CA ILE A 176 22.68 6.01 38.17
C ILE A 176 23.79 5.72 39.19
N GLN A 177 25.03 6.08 38.88
CA GLN A 177 26.18 5.89 39.77
C GLN A 177 26.07 6.70 41.07
N ARG A 178 25.41 7.85 41.03
CA ARG A 178 25.12 8.64 42.23
C ARG A 178 24.06 7.95 43.08
N GLY A 179 22.94 7.54 42.48
CA GLY A 179 21.88 6.84 43.19
C GLY A 179 22.33 5.52 43.84
N MET A 180 23.22 4.77 43.17
CA MET A 180 23.80 3.55 43.76
C MET A 180 24.65 3.87 45.01
N ARG A 181 25.48 4.91 44.97
CA ARG A 181 26.30 5.31 46.12
C ARG A 181 25.46 5.80 47.30
N GLU A 182 24.37 6.52 47.03
CA GLU A 182 23.42 6.94 48.07
C GLU A 182 22.76 5.73 48.75
N LEU A 183 22.34 4.73 47.97
CA LEU A 183 21.78 3.47 48.48
C LEU A 183 22.79 2.66 49.31
N GLU A 184 24.04 2.55 48.85
CA GLU A 184 25.11 1.89 49.61
C GLU A 184 25.38 2.59 50.94
N GLY A 185 25.39 3.92 50.97
CA GLY A 185 25.59 4.71 52.19
C GLY A 185 24.45 4.63 53.21
N MET A 186 23.25 4.23 52.78
CA MET A 186 22.10 4.01 53.68
C MET A 186 22.06 2.59 54.29
N LEU A 187 22.83 1.65 53.73
CA LEU A 187 22.92 0.26 54.19
C LEU A 187 24.15 -0.01 55.06
N GLY A 188 25.02 0.99 55.25
CA GLY A 188 26.23 0.95 56.09
C GLY A 188 26.12 1.78 57.36
#